data_AF-A0A9P1IF18-F1
#
_entry.id   AF-A0A9P1IF18-F1
#
_cell.length_a   1.000
_cell.length_b   1.000
_cell.length_c   1.000
_cell.angle_alpha   90.00
_cell.angle_beta   90.00
_cell.angle_gamma   90.00
#
_symmetry.space_group_name_H-M   'P 1'
#
loop_
_entity.id
_entity.type
_entity.pdbx_description
1 polymer ?
#
loop_
_entity_poly.entity_id
_entity_poly.type
_entity_poly.pdbx_seq_one_letter_code
_entity_poly.pdbx_strand_id
1 'polypeptide(L)'
;MKQCCATLKEADKECVERFCDFNALSQANILNFLSTCSERGPTVGQMWDCASLRHNHKSCCEAKGVTGKCLEYCTAQDGVPTNYLDYVFCTENFNEIRECFHEHLDKNPAFKKP
;
A
#
# COMPACT_ATOMS: atom_id res chain seq x y z
N MET A 1 -2.40 10.57 1.81
CA MET A 1 -1.87 9.52 2.71
C MET A 1 -1.76 9.97 4.17
N LYS A 2 -0.91 10.95 4.53
CA LYS A 2 -0.67 11.37 5.94
C LYS A 2 -1.94 11.66 6.76
N GLN A 3 -2.93 12.33 6.15
CA GLN A 3 -4.23 12.62 6.81
C GLN A 3 -4.99 11.35 7.21
N CYS A 4 -4.96 10.30 6.39
CA CYS A 4 -5.61 9.04 6.71
C CYS A 4 -4.90 8.32 7.85
N CYS A 5 -3.56 8.26 7.83
CA CYS A 5 -2.79 7.61 8.90
C CYS A 5 -3.01 8.22 10.28
N ALA A 6 -3.22 9.53 10.36
CA ALA A 6 -3.55 10.21 11.61
C ALA A 6 -4.86 9.72 12.25
N THR A 7 -5.71 9.03 11.49
CA THR A 7 -6.98 8.45 11.97
C THR A 7 -6.86 6.99 12.39
N LEU A 8 -5.71 6.33 12.15
CA LEU A 8 -5.52 4.92 12.46
C LEU A 8 -5.25 4.72 13.95
N LYS A 9 -6.24 4.13 14.65
CA LYS A 9 -6.15 3.86 16.10
C LYS A 9 -5.56 2.50 16.45
N GLU A 10 -5.64 1.55 15.52
CA GLU A 10 -5.25 0.16 15.72
C GLU A 10 -3.90 -0.18 15.06
N ALA A 11 -3.40 0.71 14.20
CA ALA A 11 -2.08 0.57 13.60
C ALA A 11 -0.98 0.83 14.64
N ASP A 12 0.12 0.10 14.51
CA ASP A 12 1.32 0.25 15.31
C ASP A 12 1.93 1.63 15.10
N LYS A 13 2.19 2.35 16.20
CA LYS A 13 2.65 3.74 16.16
C LYS A 13 4.00 3.89 15.48
N GLU A 14 4.94 2.99 15.78
CA GLU A 14 6.29 3.04 15.20
C GLU A 14 6.22 2.85 13.67
N CYS A 15 5.42 1.90 13.21
CA CYS A 15 5.21 1.69 11.78
C CYS A 15 4.55 2.90 11.10
N VAL A 16 3.54 3.51 11.71
CA VAL A 16 2.90 4.71 11.17
C VAL A 16 3.91 5.86 11.08
N GLU A 17 4.68 6.11 12.14
CA GLU A 17 5.67 7.19 12.18
C GLU A 17 6.79 7.00 11.15
N ARG A 18 7.27 5.76 10.98
CA ARG A 18 8.39 5.44 10.07
C ARG A 18 7.98 5.30 8.61
N PHE A 19 6.80 4.74 8.34
CA PHE A 19 6.42 4.27 7.01
C PHE A 19 5.13 4.88 6.45
N CYS A 20 4.39 5.74 7.18
CA CYS A 20 3.23 6.41 6.59
C CYS A 20 3.63 7.55 5.64
N ASP A 21 4.19 7.17 4.51
CA ASP A 21 4.51 8.02 3.38
C ASP A 21 4.60 7.16 2.11
N PHE A 22 4.41 7.75 0.93
CA PHE A 22 4.50 7.01 -0.33
C PHE A 22 5.90 6.44 -0.59
N ASN A 23 6.95 6.97 0.05
CA ASN A 23 8.28 6.38 -0.02
C ASN A 23 8.33 4.95 0.50
N ALA A 24 7.48 4.55 1.45
CA ALA A 24 7.43 3.17 1.94
C ALA A 24 6.95 2.18 0.87
N LEU A 25 6.22 2.66 -0.14
CA LEU A 25 5.70 1.87 -1.25
C LEU A 25 6.60 1.89 -2.50
N SER A 26 7.83 2.38 -2.39
CA SER A 26 8.78 2.31 -3.51
C SER A 26 9.45 0.95 -3.57
N GLN A 27 9.94 0.55 -4.75
CA GLN A 27 10.74 -0.66 -4.95
C GLN A 27 11.86 -0.80 -3.90
N ALA A 28 12.56 0.29 -3.58
CA ALA A 28 13.67 0.28 -2.64
C ALA A 28 13.29 0.07 -1.16
N ASN A 29 12.04 0.35 -0.77
CA ASN A 29 11.63 0.43 0.64
C ASN A 29 10.54 -0.57 1.01
N ILE A 30 9.83 -1.12 0.02
CA ILE A 30 8.65 -1.95 0.28
C ILE A 30 8.97 -3.18 1.13
N LEU A 31 10.10 -3.85 0.88
CA LEU A 31 10.50 -5.00 1.70
C LEU A 31 10.79 -4.61 3.14
N ASN A 32 11.36 -3.43 3.38
CA ASN A 32 11.63 -2.95 4.74
C ASN A 32 10.31 -2.64 5.46
N PHE A 33 9.35 -2.03 4.78
CA PHE A 33 8.02 -1.78 5.33
C PHE A 33 7.29 -3.09 5.66
N LEU A 34 7.19 -4.01 4.69
CA LEU A 34 6.49 -5.27 4.87
C LEU A 34 7.15 -6.15 5.93
N SER A 35 8.48 -6.28 5.93
CA SER A 35 9.17 -7.11 6.93
C SER A 35 9.08 -6.53 8.34
N THR A 36 9.03 -5.20 8.50
CA THR A 36 8.95 -4.56 9.82
C THR A 36 7.53 -4.59 10.39
N CYS A 37 6.51 -4.45 9.53
CA CYS A 37 5.15 -4.12 9.97
C CYS A 37 4.11 -5.24 9.77
N SER A 38 4.40 -6.29 9.00
CA SER A 38 3.40 -7.34 8.68
C SER A 38 2.86 -8.06 9.92
N GLU A 39 3.69 -8.27 10.95
CA GLU A 39 3.26 -8.95 12.19
C GLU A 39 2.72 -7.98 13.25
N ARG A 40 2.68 -6.67 12.98
CA ARG A 40 2.28 -5.65 13.94
C ARG A 40 0.79 -5.33 13.85
N GLY A 41 -0.06 -6.34 14.02
CA GLY A 41 -1.51 -6.20 13.97
C GLY A 41 -2.01 -5.76 12.58
N PRO A 42 -3.07 -4.93 12.48
CA PRO A 42 -3.68 -4.57 11.20
C PRO A 42 -2.91 -3.49 10.41
N THR A 43 -1.69 -3.16 10.84
CA THR A 43 -0.93 -1.98 10.40
C THR A 43 -0.73 -1.90 8.89
N VAL A 44 -0.19 -2.96 8.26
CA VAL A 44 0.10 -2.96 6.82
C VAL A 44 -1.18 -2.76 6.02
N GLY A 45 -2.24 -3.51 6.33
CA GLY A 45 -3.53 -3.37 5.66
C GLY A 45 -4.12 -1.97 5.80
N GLN A 46 -4.10 -1.38 7.00
CA GLN A 46 -4.63 -0.04 7.24
C GLN A 46 -3.84 1.06 6.51
N MET A 47 -2.50 0.94 6.48
CA MET A 47 -1.66 1.87 5.73
C MET A 47 -1.87 1.72 4.22
N TRP A 48 -2.15 0.50 3.75
CA TRP A 48 -2.50 0.25 2.36
C TRP A 48 -3.85 0.84 1.97
N ASP A 49 -4.87 0.71 2.83
CA ASP A 49 -6.17 1.37 2.66
C ASP A 49 -5.99 2.88 2.51
N CYS A 50 -5.12 3.48 3.32
CA CYS A 50 -4.79 4.91 3.24
C CYS A 50 -4.07 5.32 1.95
N ALA A 51 -3.23 4.46 1.40
CA ALA A 51 -2.49 4.75 0.16
C ALA A 51 -3.37 4.56 -1.08
N SER A 52 -4.12 3.46 -1.12
CA SER A 52 -4.94 3.04 -2.26
C SER A 52 -6.32 3.69 -2.31
N LEU A 53 -6.75 4.32 -1.22
CA LEU A 53 -8.14 4.76 -0.99
C LEU A 53 -9.17 3.62 -1.11
N ARG A 54 -8.75 2.36 -0.89
CA ARG A 54 -9.56 1.15 -1.12
C ARG A 54 -10.16 1.08 -2.54
N HIS A 55 -9.52 1.75 -3.49
CA HIS A 55 -9.92 1.73 -4.89
C HIS A 55 -9.26 0.55 -5.62
N ASN A 56 -9.91 0.05 -6.67
CA ASN A 56 -9.33 -0.97 -7.52
C ASN A 56 -8.46 -0.31 -8.60
N HIS A 57 -7.14 -0.44 -8.47
CA HIS A 57 -6.18 0.16 -9.40
C HIS A 57 -5.74 -0.77 -10.53
N LYS A 58 -6.38 -1.94 -10.68
CA LYS A 58 -5.95 -2.98 -11.63
C LYS A 58 -5.73 -2.43 -13.03
N SER A 59 -6.67 -1.66 -13.57
CA SER A 59 -6.54 -1.09 -14.92
C SER A 59 -5.36 -0.12 -15.07
N CYS A 60 -5.04 0.66 -14.03
CA CYS A 60 -3.87 1.54 -14.04
C CYS A 60 -2.58 0.72 -13.99
N CYS A 61 -2.53 -0.26 -13.09
CA CYS A 61 -1.39 -1.16 -12.95
C CYS A 61 -1.08 -1.95 -14.23
N GLU A 62 -2.10 -2.52 -14.87
CA GLU A 62 -1.95 -3.23 -16.14
C GLU A 62 -1.39 -2.31 -17.24
N ALA A 63 -1.86 -1.06 -17.30
CA ALA A 63 -1.36 -0.07 -18.26
C ALA A 63 0.11 0.33 -18.01
N LYS A 64 0.59 0.20 -16.77
CA LYS A 64 2.00 0.44 -16.39
C LYS A 64 2.86 -0.84 -16.40
N GLY A 65 2.32 -1.97 -16.86
CA GLY A 65 3.09 -3.20 -17.07
C GLY A 65 3.11 -4.18 -15.88
N VAL A 66 2.37 -3.90 -14.81
CA VAL A 66 2.20 -4.85 -13.70
C VAL A 66 1.32 -6.00 -14.19
N THR A 67 1.75 -7.23 -13.99
CA THR A 67 1.03 -8.42 -14.48
C THR A 67 1.04 -9.57 -13.46
N GLY A 68 0.24 -10.60 -13.74
CA GLY A 68 0.21 -11.83 -12.95
C GLY A 68 -0.20 -11.60 -11.50
N LYS A 69 0.46 -12.31 -10.57
CA LYS A 69 0.16 -12.26 -9.13
C LYS A 69 0.39 -10.87 -8.51
N CYS A 70 1.23 -10.03 -9.11
CA CYS A 70 1.53 -8.70 -8.56
C CYS A 70 0.34 -7.74 -8.64
N LEU A 71 -0.66 -8.04 -9.48
CA LEU A 71 -1.91 -7.29 -9.55
C LEU A 71 -2.72 -7.34 -8.25
N GLU A 72 -2.48 -8.34 -7.38
CA GLU A 72 -3.13 -8.41 -6.06
C GLU A 72 -2.78 -7.20 -5.18
N TYR A 73 -1.59 -6.62 -5.33
CA TYR A 73 -1.22 -5.38 -4.64
C TYR A 73 -1.95 -4.15 -5.20
N CYS A 74 -2.47 -4.21 -6.43
CA CYS A 74 -3.22 -3.12 -7.08
C CYS A 74 -4.69 -3.10 -6.65
N THR A 75 -5.23 -4.26 -6.30
CA THR A 75 -6.62 -4.42 -5.87
C THR A 75 -6.69 -4.36 -4.35
N ALA A 76 -6.60 -3.15 -3.80
CA ALA A 76 -6.60 -2.93 -2.35
C ALA A 76 -7.99 -3.05 -1.67
N GLN A 77 -8.91 -3.81 -2.26
CA GLN A 77 -10.28 -3.96 -1.74
C GLN A 77 -10.36 -5.05 -0.66
N ASP A 78 -9.55 -6.09 -0.80
CA ASP A 78 -9.53 -7.28 0.07
C ASP A 78 -8.33 -7.30 1.03
N GLY A 79 -7.57 -6.20 1.08
CA GLY A 79 -6.36 -6.05 1.88
C GLY A 79 -5.08 -6.40 1.12
N VAL A 80 -3.97 -6.38 1.85
CA VAL A 80 -2.63 -6.71 1.33
C VAL A 80 -2.43 -8.23 1.46
N PRO A 81 -1.77 -8.90 0.49
CA PRO A 81 -1.39 -10.31 0.63
C PRO A 81 -0.74 -10.60 1.98
N THR A 82 -1.24 -11.63 2.68
CA THR A 82 -0.87 -11.95 4.07
C THR A 82 0.53 -12.54 4.20
N ASN A 83 1.03 -13.22 3.16
CA ASN A 83 2.41 -13.72 3.11
C ASN A 83 3.22 -12.95 2.06
N TYR A 84 3.80 -11.81 2.45
CA TYR A 84 4.57 -10.99 1.52
C TYR A 84 5.81 -11.70 0.93
N LEU A 85 6.33 -12.75 1.58
CA LEU A 85 7.47 -13.53 1.07
C LEU A 85 7.15 -14.20 -0.26
N ASP A 86 5.89 -14.62 -0.45
CA ASP A 86 5.43 -15.22 -1.70
C ASP A 86 5.39 -14.22 -2.86
N TYR A 87 5.55 -12.92 -2.57
CA TYR A 87 5.45 -11.83 -3.53
C TYR A 87 6.71 -10.96 -3.56
N VAL A 88 7.84 -11.42 -3.00
CA VAL A 88 9.11 -10.67 -3.04
C VAL A 88 9.51 -10.35 -4.48
N PHE A 89 9.22 -11.23 -5.44
CA PHE A 89 9.45 -10.97 -6.87
C PHE A 89 8.65 -9.79 -7.42
N CYS A 90 7.56 -9.38 -6.77
CA CYS A 90 6.79 -8.20 -7.16
C CYS A 90 7.44 -6.87 -6.76
N THR A 91 8.56 -6.88 -6.01
CA THR A 91 9.28 -5.66 -5.59
C THR A 91 9.53 -4.68 -6.73
N GLU A 92 9.86 -5.18 -7.92
CA GLU A 92 10.12 -4.35 -9.10
C GLU A 92 8.91 -3.55 -9.59
N ASN A 93 7.68 -4.00 -9.31
CA ASN A 93 6.43 -3.37 -9.76
C ASN A 93 5.94 -2.26 -8.82
N PHE A 94 6.60 -2.05 -7.68
CA PHE A 94 6.07 -1.17 -6.64
C PHE A 94 6.12 0.30 -7.00
N ASN A 95 7.03 0.72 -7.88
CA ASN A 95 7.06 2.11 -8.32
C ASN A 95 5.82 2.45 -9.14
N GLU A 96 5.39 1.54 -10.02
CA GLU A 96 4.23 1.63 -10.89
C GLU A 96 2.93 1.56 -10.07
N ILE A 97 2.84 0.62 -9.12
CA ILE A 97 1.71 0.51 -8.18
C ILE A 97 1.57 1.80 -7.38
N ARG A 98 2.68 2.30 -6.82
CA ARG A 98 2.72 3.54 -6.05
C ARG A 98 2.26 4.74 -6.88
N GLU A 99 2.68 4.82 -8.13
CA GLU A 99 2.28 5.90 -9.03
C GLU A 99 0.76 5.90 -9.25
N CYS A 100 0.15 4.74 -9.49
CA CYS A 100 -1.31 4.61 -9.61
C CYS A 100 -2.05 5.09 -8.34
N PHE A 101 -1.54 4.72 -7.16
CA PHE A 101 -2.10 5.17 -5.89
C PHE A 101 -2.00 6.69 -5.73
N HIS A 102 -0.86 7.27 -6.09
CA HIS A 102 -0.64 8.72 -6.03
C HIS A 102 -1.55 9.47 -6.99
N GLU A 103 -1.63 9.05 -8.27
CA GLU A 103 -2.48 9.66 -9.28
C GLU A 103 -3.97 9.68 -8.88
N HIS A 104 -4.43 8.63 -8.20
CA HIS A 104 -5.80 8.55 -7.70
C HIS A 104 -5.99 9.43 -6.46
N LEU A 105 -5.05 9.40 -5.51
CA LEU A 105 -5.10 10.23 -4.31
C LEU A 105 -5.14 11.72 -4.66
N ASP A 106 -4.39 12.18 -5.67
CA ASP A 106 -4.37 13.59 -6.07
C ASP A 106 -5.73 14.09 -6.59
N LYS A 107 -6.59 13.18 -7.06
CA LYS A 107 -7.89 13.49 -7.67
C LYS A 107 -9.07 13.22 -6.75
N ASN A 108 -8.85 12.65 -5.57
CA ASN A 108 -9.89 12.15 -4.68
C ASN A 108 -9.66 12.54 -3.22
N PRO A 109 -10.72 12.70 -2.40
CA PRO A 109 -10.54 12.97 -0.98
C PRO A 109 -9.83 11.81 -0.28
N ALA A 110 -9.03 12.14 0.74
CA ALA A 110 -8.38 11.12 1.55
C ALA A 110 -9.41 10.19 2.20
N PHE A 111 -9.09 8.89 2.21
CA PHE A 111 -9.88 7.88 2.90
C PHE A 111 -9.90 8.22 4.39
N LYS A 112 -11.10 8.19 4.98
CA LYS A 112 -11.29 8.31 6.42
C LYS A 112 -11.83 6.98 6.88
N LYS A 113 -11.04 6.24 7.66
CA LYS A 113 -11.52 5.01 8.26
C LYS A 113 -12.71 5.38 9.18
N PRO A 114 -13.90 4.80 8.99
CA PRO A 114 -15.06 5.07 9.84
C PRO A 114 -14.84 4.60 11.28
#